data_AF-A0A4R9I7P6-F1
#
_entry.id   AF-A0A4R9I7P6-F1
#
_cell.length_a   1.000
_cell.length_b   1.000
_cell.length_c   1.000
_cell.angle_alpha   90.00
_cell.angle_beta   90.00
_cell.angle_gamma   90.00
#
_symmetry.space_group_name_H-M   'P 1'
#
loop_
_entity.id
_entity.type
_entity.pdbx_description
1 polymer ?
#
loop_
_entity_poly.entity_id
_entity_poly.type
_entity_poly.pdbx_seq_one_letter_code
_entity_poly.pdbx_strand_id
1 'polypeptide(L)'
;MNFILKGFKSFIVYFSFLLLFSTAGFSSLFAGETVEVLGGPEDVNLRLVALLNKLDPDFYAHEKTQGFVYRYRNRWKNPYDFDIYVGKVGKTSPDSIIRIESPRRGQERMWKEIIEQELLQKPPHESAVPLSEKYHAISQGLNLITPMASVGYNSWNSPLFSNRDTFVSMGIYLLCDLILAGGAYMYAQDKLPKKNIWDNMLNTKGPGNVWESPNAVGVFAALAVSRAVRAFDAWEDTAAHNKTAQFGWSFKF
;
A
#
# COMPACT_ATOMS: atom_id res chain seq x y z
N MET A 1 -12.34 -8.54 -37.88
CA MET A 1 -11.49 -7.67 -37.03
C MET A 1 -12.28 -6.85 -35.99
N ASN A 2 -13.47 -6.32 -36.31
CA ASN A 2 -14.30 -5.54 -35.35
C ASN A 2 -14.86 -6.33 -34.15
N PHE A 3 -14.98 -7.66 -34.22
CA PHE A 3 -15.55 -8.48 -33.14
C PHE A 3 -14.57 -8.69 -31.97
N ILE A 4 -13.29 -8.89 -32.27
CA ILE A 4 -12.21 -9.07 -31.27
C ILE A 4 -11.97 -7.77 -30.50
N LEU A 5 -11.97 -6.63 -31.20
CA LEU A 5 -11.87 -5.29 -30.59
C LEU A 5 -13.07 -4.96 -29.68
N LYS A 6 -14.30 -5.33 -30.06
CA LYS A 6 -15.47 -5.19 -29.19
C LYS A 6 -15.39 -6.12 -27.97
N GLY A 7 -14.97 -7.37 -28.16
CA GLY A 7 -14.80 -8.34 -27.07
C GLY A 7 -13.77 -7.88 -26.04
N PHE A 8 -12.63 -7.33 -26.50
CA PHE A 8 -11.58 -6.81 -25.63
C PHE A 8 -12.00 -5.54 -24.88
N LYS A 9 -12.73 -4.62 -25.53
CA LYS A 9 -13.31 -3.43 -24.86
C LYS A 9 -14.29 -3.83 -23.77
N SER A 10 -15.23 -4.74 -24.08
CA SER A 10 -16.17 -5.27 -23.09
C SER A 10 -15.44 -5.98 -21.95
N PHE A 11 -14.42 -6.80 -22.25
CA PHE A 11 -13.63 -7.48 -21.24
C PHE A 11 -12.93 -6.52 -20.28
N ILE A 12 -12.24 -5.48 -20.80
CA ILE A 12 -11.58 -4.47 -19.94
C ILE A 12 -12.60 -3.77 -19.05
N VAL A 13 -13.76 -3.39 -19.59
CA VAL A 13 -14.80 -2.70 -18.82
C VAL A 13 -15.38 -3.62 -17.75
N TYR A 14 -15.76 -4.85 -18.09
CA TYR A 14 -16.31 -5.81 -17.13
C TYR A 14 -15.28 -6.23 -16.08
N PHE A 15 -14.04 -6.46 -16.47
CA PHE A 15 -12.95 -6.77 -15.56
C PHE A 15 -12.69 -5.60 -14.61
N SER A 16 -12.61 -4.37 -15.13
CA SER A 16 -12.43 -3.17 -14.31
C SER A 16 -13.57 -2.95 -13.34
N PHE A 17 -14.81 -3.17 -13.78
CA PHE A 17 -15.99 -3.04 -12.94
C PHE A 17 -16.03 -4.12 -11.84
N LEU A 18 -15.71 -5.37 -12.18
CA LEU A 18 -15.65 -6.49 -11.23
C LEU A 18 -14.56 -6.28 -10.17
N LEU A 19 -13.42 -5.73 -10.56
CA LEU A 19 -12.29 -5.47 -9.68
C LEU A 19 -12.52 -4.19 -8.84
N LEU A 20 -13.20 -3.17 -9.37
CA LEU A 20 -13.69 -2.03 -8.58
C LEU A 20 -14.72 -2.47 -7.54
N PHE A 21 -15.65 -3.36 -7.90
CA PHE A 21 -16.67 -3.85 -6.98
C PHE A 21 -16.06 -4.71 -5.87
N SER A 22 -15.00 -5.47 -6.16
CA SER A 22 -14.30 -6.27 -5.14
C SER A 22 -13.41 -5.43 -4.20
N THR A 23 -12.98 -4.25 -4.63
CA THR A 23 -12.11 -3.36 -3.83
C THR A 23 -12.89 -2.30 -3.03
N ALA A 24 -14.04 -1.84 -3.51
CA ALA A 24 -14.84 -0.79 -2.85
C ALA A 24 -15.64 -1.28 -1.62
N GLY A 25 -15.84 -2.59 -1.45
CA GLY A 25 -16.79 -3.12 -0.47
C GLY A 25 -16.38 -3.05 1.02
N PHE A 26 -15.12 -2.76 1.37
CA PHE A 26 -14.64 -3.00 2.74
C PHE A 26 -13.44 -2.14 3.15
N SER A 27 -13.53 -0.82 3.02
CA SER A 27 -12.51 0.08 3.57
C SER A 27 -12.95 1.04 4.67
N SER A 28 -12.66 0.66 5.92
CA SER A 28 -12.39 1.63 6.98
C SER A 28 -11.22 2.52 6.55
N LEU A 29 -11.38 3.84 6.69
CA LEU A 29 -10.38 4.87 6.42
C LEU A 29 -9.18 4.81 7.39
N PHE A 30 -9.35 4.17 8.54
CA PHE A 30 -8.30 3.91 9.52
C PHE A 30 -8.41 2.45 10.00
N ALA A 31 -7.31 1.71 9.93
CA ALA A 31 -7.24 0.40 10.54
C ALA A 31 -6.80 0.56 12.00
N GLY A 32 -7.46 -0.16 12.90
CA GLY A 32 -7.25 -0.02 14.34
C GLY A 32 -7.08 -1.38 15.01
N GLU A 33 -6.07 -1.48 15.87
CA GLU A 33 -5.79 -2.65 16.71
C GLU A 33 -5.71 -2.22 18.18
N THR A 34 -5.94 -3.17 19.08
CA THR A 34 -5.87 -2.91 20.53
C THR A 34 -5.08 -3.99 21.24
N VAL A 35 -4.31 -3.58 22.25
CA VAL A 35 -3.58 -4.45 23.17
C VAL A 35 -3.90 -4.06 24.60
N GLU A 36 -4.27 -5.04 25.41
CA GLU A 36 -4.43 -4.85 26.85
C GLU A 36 -3.11 -5.15 27.57
N VAL A 37 -2.71 -4.26 28.47
CA VAL A 37 -1.46 -4.34 29.21
C VAL A 37 -1.74 -4.15 30.69
N LEU A 38 -1.22 -5.08 31.50
CA LEU A 38 -1.31 -5.01 32.95
C LEU A 38 -0.57 -3.78 33.48
N GLY A 39 -1.24 -3.03 34.35
CA GLY A 39 -0.68 -1.83 34.99
C GLY A 39 -1.35 -0.52 34.56
N GLY A 40 -1.04 0.53 35.33
CA GLY A 40 -1.64 1.85 35.14
C GLY A 40 -1.18 2.53 33.84
N PRO A 41 -1.97 3.50 33.32
CA PRO A 41 -1.64 4.20 32.08
C PRO A 41 -0.27 4.88 32.11
N GLU A 42 0.18 5.32 33.28
CA GLU A 42 1.47 5.99 33.48
C GLU A 42 2.65 5.03 33.28
N ASP A 43 2.59 3.84 33.87
CA ASP A 43 3.63 2.81 33.72
C ASP A 43 3.70 2.29 32.29
N VAL A 44 2.53 2.06 31.70
CA VAL A 44 2.38 1.59 30.31
C VAL A 44 2.91 2.65 29.35
N ASN A 45 2.63 3.93 29.62
CA ASN A 45 3.15 5.05 28.87
C ASN A 45 4.68 5.12 28.89
N LEU A 46 5.32 4.91 30.05
CA LEU A 46 6.78 4.90 30.14
C LEU A 46 7.40 3.78 29.29
N ARG A 47 6.83 2.57 29.35
CA ARG A 47 7.28 1.43 28.53
C ARG A 47 7.07 1.68 27.05
N LEU A 48 5.91 2.25 26.68
CA LEU A 48 5.61 2.60 25.29
C LEU A 48 6.59 3.65 24.76
N VAL A 49 6.84 4.73 25.50
CA VAL A 49 7.81 5.77 25.11
C VAL A 49 9.22 5.19 24.97
N ALA A 50 9.63 4.28 25.84
CA ALA A 50 10.91 3.59 25.71
C ALA A 50 10.98 2.75 24.42
N LEU A 51 9.90 2.01 24.10
CA LEU A 51 9.80 1.24 22.85
C LEU A 51 9.84 2.15 21.61
N LEU A 52 9.08 3.26 21.61
CA LEU A 52 9.07 4.21 20.51
C LEU A 52 10.45 4.85 20.31
N ASN A 53 11.14 5.24 21.38
CA ASN A 53 12.51 5.77 21.29
C ASN A 53 13.54 4.74 20.81
N LYS A 54 13.37 3.45 21.16
CA LYS A 54 14.20 2.35 20.65
C LYS A 54 14.04 2.21 19.13
N LEU A 55 12.81 2.35 18.63
CA LEU A 55 12.44 2.19 17.24
C LEU A 55 12.83 3.38 16.37
N ASP A 56 12.16 4.50 16.62
CA ASP A 56 12.38 5.76 15.94
C ASP A 56 11.95 6.91 16.85
N PRO A 57 12.87 7.77 17.31
CA PRO A 57 12.55 8.90 18.18
C PRO A 57 11.77 10.02 17.46
N ASP A 58 11.48 9.91 16.16
CA ASP A 58 10.72 10.91 15.40
C ASP A 58 9.20 10.78 15.60
N PHE A 59 8.75 11.02 16.85
CA PHE A 59 7.35 11.07 17.25
C PHE A 59 7.08 12.25 18.19
N TYR A 60 5.81 12.54 18.47
CA TYR A 60 5.42 13.55 19.46
C TYR A 60 4.14 13.17 20.19
N ALA A 61 3.99 13.66 21.41
CA ALA A 61 2.75 13.56 22.16
C ALA A 61 1.72 14.57 21.60
N HIS A 62 0.52 14.09 21.32
CA HIS A 62 -0.54 14.90 20.72
C HIS A 62 -1.60 15.24 21.76
N GLU A 63 -1.90 16.54 21.94
CA GLU A 63 -2.81 17.04 23.00
C GLU A 63 -4.25 16.51 22.86
N LYS A 64 -4.73 16.34 21.62
CA LYS A 64 -6.06 15.74 21.36
C LYS A 64 -6.00 14.22 21.46
N THR A 65 -6.27 13.69 22.64
CA THR A 65 -6.18 12.26 22.96
C THR A 65 -7.45 11.45 22.65
N GLN A 66 -8.53 12.09 22.18
CA GLN A 66 -9.82 11.43 21.88
C GLN A 66 -10.42 10.62 23.06
N GLY A 67 -10.17 11.06 24.30
CA GLY A 67 -10.67 10.39 25.51
C GLY A 67 -9.69 9.37 26.11
N PHE A 68 -8.53 9.14 25.48
CA PHE A 68 -7.41 8.42 26.08
C PHE A 68 -6.57 9.35 26.98
N VAL A 69 -5.67 8.79 27.78
CA VAL A 69 -4.78 9.55 28.66
C VAL A 69 -3.59 10.11 27.88
N TYR A 70 -3.01 9.29 27.00
CA TYR A 70 -1.89 9.67 26.14
C TYR A 70 -2.19 9.35 24.68
N ARG A 71 -1.61 10.12 23.77
CA ARG A 71 -1.60 9.87 22.32
C ARG A 71 -0.24 10.26 21.75
N TYR A 72 0.33 9.38 20.94
CA TYR A 72 1.56 9.61 20.20
C TYR A 72 1.31 9.49 18.71
N ARG A 73 1.92 10.41 17.97
CA ARG A 73 1.86 10.41 16.51
C ARG A 73 3.25 10.50 15.93
N ASN A 74 3.45 9.82 14.81
CA ASN A 74 4.65 9.94 14.00
C ASN A 74 4.81 11.36 13.41
N ARG A 75 6.04 11.76 13.11
CA ARG A 75 6.34 12.97 12.33
C ARG A 75 6.57 12.60 10.86
N TRP A 76 6.57 13.61 9.98
CA TRP A 76 6.61 13.43 8.52
C TRP A 76 7.79 12.59 7.99
N LYS A 77 8.91 12.48 8.73
CA LYS A 77 10.08 11.71 8.27
C LYS A 77 10.11 10.28 8.80
N ASN A 78 9.20 9.91 9.69
CA ASN A 78 9.16 8.59 10.27
C ASN A 78 8.65 7.59 9.20
N PRO A 79 9.35 6.46 8.98
CA PRO A 79 8.90 5.44 8.04
C PRO A 79 7.59 4.77 8.46
N TYR A 80 7.22 4.89 9.74
CA TYR A 80 5.97 4.41 10.28
C TYR A 80 4.92 5.52 10.32
N ASP A 81 3.71 5.20 9.90
CA ASP A 81 2.53 6.03 10.03
C ASP A 81 1.64 5.45 11.13
N PHE A 82 1.52 6.15 12.25
CA PHE A 82 0.79 5.63 13.40
C PHE A 82 0.23 6.74 14.29
N ASP A 83 -0.90 6.39 14.92
CA ASP A 83 -1.50 7.07 16.04
C ASP A 83 -1.67 6.03 17.17
N ILE A 84 -0.84 6.11 18.21
CA ILE A 84 -0.88 5.18 19.34
C ILE A 84 -1.44 5.89 20.57
N TYR A 85 -2.49 5.33 21.16
CA TYR A 85 -3.19 5.86 22.30
C TYR A 85 -3.01 4.96 23.51
N VAL A 86 -2.91 5.53 24.71
CA VAL A 86 -2.87 4.79 25.98
C VAL A 86 -3.96 5.28 26.89
N GLY A 87 -4.76 4.37 27.43
CA GLY A 87 -5.86 4.68 28.34
C GLY A 87 -6.16 3.52 29.28
N LYS A 88 -7.19 3.67 30.12
CA LYS A 88 -7.67 2.58 30.97
C LYS A 88 -8.67 1.71 30.22
N VAL A 89 -8.66 0.40 30.45
CA VAL A 89 -9.68 -0.53 29.91
C VAL A 89 -11.07 -0.15 30.45
N GLY A 90 -11.14 0.31 31.70
CA GLY A 90 -12.37 0.80 32.32
C GLY A 90 -12.08 1.68 33.55
N LYS A 91 -13.10 2.35 34.08
CA LYS A 91 -12.93 3.28 35.23
C LYS A 91 -12.37 2.60 36.48
N THR A 92 -12.68 1.33 36.67
CA THR A 92 -12.31 0.52 37.86
C THR A 92 -11.23 -0.52 37.56
N SER A 93 -10.81 -0.68 36.30
CA SER A 93 -9.79 -1.66 35.95
C SER A 93 -8.40 -1.11 36.30
N PRO A 94 -7.51 -1.92 36.92
CA PRO A 94 -6.11 -1.57 37.06
C PRO A 94 -5.36 -1.61 35.72
N ASP A 95 -5.96 -2.22 34.69
CA ASP A 95 -5.32 -2.49 33.41
C ASP A 95 -5.53 -1.35 32.41
N SER A 96 -4.53 -1.21 31.54
CA SER A 96 -4.51 -0.23 30.47
C SER A 96 -4.74 -0.86 29.11
N ILE A 97 -5.26 -0.06 28.21
CA ILE A 97 -5.41 -0.39 26.80
C ILE A 97 -4.51 0.50 25.98
N ILE A 98 -3.77 -0.11 25.07
CA ILE A 98 -3.07 0.55 23.99
C ILE A 98 -3.89 0.37 22.73
N ARG A 99 -4.38 1.47 22.15
CA ARG A 99 -5.02 1.46 20.83
C ARG A 99 -4.01 1.94 19.81
N ILE A 100 -3.89 1.23 18.71
CA ILE A 100 -3.00 1.57 17.61
C ILE A 100 -3.87 1.83 16.40
N GLU A 101 -3.70 2.98 15.78
CA GLU A 101 -4.34 3.30 14.52
C GLU A 101 -3.28 3.65 13.48
N SER A 102 -3.58 3.31 12.23
CA SER A 102 -2.76 3.73 11.11
C SER A 102 -3.65 4.03 9.90
N PRO A 103 -3.34 5.11 9.14
CA PRO A 103 -3.95 5.31 7.83
C PRO A 103 -3.46 4.25 6.82
N ARG A 104 -2.25 3.70 7.02
CA ARG A 104 -1.69 2.60 6.24
C ARG A 104 -2.00 1.26 6.90
N ARG A 105 -2.89 0.49 6.26
CA ARG A 105 -3.22 -0.88 6.69
C ARG A 105 -1.98 -1.75 6.85
N GLY A 106 -2.01 -2.62 7.85
CA GLY A 106 -0.93 -3.52 8.21
C GLY A 106 0.06 -2.95 9.21
N GLN A 107 0.28 -1.63 9.24
CA GLN A 107 1.15 -1.05 10.27
C GLN A 107 0.57 -1.22 11.67
N GLU A 108 -0.76 -1.15 11.83
CA GLU A 108 -1.43 -1.40 13.10
C GLU A 108 -1.18 -2.82 13.63
N ARG A 109 -1.19 -3.83 12.74
CA ARG A 109 -0.94 -5.23 13.08
C ARG A 109 0.53 -5.47 13.42
N MET A 110 1.43 -4.89 12.63
CA MET A 110 2.87 -4.92 12.92
C MET A 110 3.16 -4.32 14.29
N TRP A 111 2.62 -3.13 14.59
CA TRP A 111 2.77 -2.48 15.88
C TRP A 111 2.18 -3.30 17.02
N LYS A 112 1.03 -3.95 16.80
CA LYS A 112 0.43 -4.86 17.76
C LYS A 112 1.38 -6.00 18.10
N GLU A 113 1.93 -6.69 17.10
CA GLU A 113 2.87 -7.80 17.32
C GLU A 113 4.15 -7.33 18.04
N ILE A 114 4.68 -6.16 17.68
CA ILE A 114 5.85 -5.57 18.36
C ILE A 114 5.53 -5.30 19.83
N ILE A 115 4.38 -4.68 20.12
CA ILE A 115 3.96 -4.38 21.49
C ILE A 115 3.75 -5.67 22.29
N GLU A 116 3.14 -6.68 21.70
CA GLU A 116 2.94 -7.98 22.35
C GLU A 116 4.27 -8.69 22.67
N GLN A 117 5.25 -8.63 21.77
CA GLN A 117 6.57 -9.22 21.99
C GLN A 117 7.40 -8.43 23.02
N GLU A 118 7.38 -7.09 22.96
CA GLU A 118 8.25 -6.25 23.81
C GLU A 118 7.63 -5.92 25.17
N LEU A 119 6.34 -5.54 25.22
CA LEU A 119 5.71 -5.10 26.47
C LEU A 119 5.11 -6.27 27.25
N LEU A 120 4.55 -7.27 26.56
CA LEU A 120 3.94 -8.44 27.18
C LEU A 120 4.88 -9.66 27.22
N GLN A 121 6.06 -9.59 26.59
CA GLN A 121 7.02 -10.70 26.49
C GLN A 121 6.38 -11.98 25.94
N LYS A 122 5.36 -11.84 25.08
CA LYS A 122 4.74 -12.99 24.43
C LYS A 122 5.74 -13.58 23.44
N PRO A 123 5.96 -14.91 23.43
CA PRO A 123 6.81 -15.53 22.43
C PRO A 123 6.22 -15.27 21.04
N PRO A 124 7.05 -15.13 19.99
CA PRO A 124 6.58 -15.07 18.62
C PRO A 124 5.71 -16.29 18.29
N HIS A 125 4.76 -16.12 17.37
CA HIS A 125 3.95 -17.23 16.88
C HIS A 125 4.86 -18.34 16.30
N GLU A 126 4.48 -19.61 16.41
CA GLU A 126 5.27 -20.74 15.89
C GLU A 126 5.62 -20.64 14.39
N SER A 127 4.78 -19.95 13.61
CA SER A 127 4.99 -19.72 12.18
C SER A 127 5.67 -18.37 11.89
N ALA A 128 6.13 -17.66 12.91
CA ALA A 128 6.77 -16.37 12.75
C ALA A 128 8.21 -16.54 12.26
N VAL A 129 8.56 -15.79 11.23
CA VAL A 129 9.88 -15.86 10.58
C VAL A 129 10.55 -14.49 10.70
N PRO A 130 11.88 -14.42 10.90
CA PRO A 130 12.60 -13.15 10.87
C PRO A 130 12.47 -12.47 9.50
N LEU A 131 12.48 -11.13 9.52
CA LEU A 131 12.40 -10.33 8.31
C LEU A 131 13.73 -10.33 7.55
N SER A 132 13.65 -10.44 6.23
CA SER A 132 14.78 -10.24 5.32
C SER A 132 14.74 -8.84 4.73
N GLU A 133 15.88 -8.17 4.62
CA GLU A 133 15.95 -6.85 4.00
C GLU A 133 15.40 -6.82 2.57
N LYS A 134 14.72 -5.73 2.23
CA LYS A 134 14.20 -5.42 0.90
C LYS A 134 14.98 -4.29 0.26
N TYR A 135 15.24 -4.42 -1.03
CA TYR A 135 16.02 -3.45 -1.79
C TYR A 135 15.11 -2.51 -2.54
N HIS A 136 15.28 -1.21 -2.28
CA HIS A 136 14.54 -0.16 -2.96
C HIS A 136 14.73 -0.21 -4.49
N ALA A 137 15.96 -0.47 -4.95
CA ALA A 137 16.27 -0.58 -6.39
C ALA A 137 15.49 -1.71 -7.08
N ILE A 138 15.30 -2.85 -6.42
CA ILE A 138 14.50 -3.97 -6.97
C ILE A 138 13.03 -3.56 -7.07
N SER A 139 12.49 -2.96 -6.00
CA SER A 139 11.12 -2.48 -5.98
C SER A 139 10.84 -1.44 -7.08
N GLN A 140 11.76 -0.49 -7.29
CA GLN A 140 11.63 0.51 -8.36
C GLN A 140 11.82 -0.09 -9.74
N GLY A 141 12.76 -1.03 -9.92
CA GLY A 141 12.92 -1.74 -11.18
C GLY A 141 11.65 -2.48 -11.60
N LEU A 142 10.98 -3.14 -10.63
CA LEU A 142 9.69 -3.78 -10.87
C LEU A 142 8.58 -2.77 -11.14
N ASN A 143 8.56 -1.63 -10.43
CA ASN A 143 7.58 -0.56 -10.63
C ASN A 143 7.62 0.00 -12.06
N LEU A 144 8.82 0.19 -12.63
CA LEU A 144 8.99 0.65 -14.01
C LEU A 144 8.29 -0.27 -15.01
N ILE A 145 8.42 -1.59 -14.81
CA ILE A 145 7.71 -2.60 -15.63
C ILE A 145 6.21 -2.51 -15.33
N THR A 146 5.82 -2.77 -14.09
CA THR A 146 4.44 -2.64 -13.60
C THR A 146 4.40 -2.39 -12.09
N PRO A 147 3.63 -1.39 -11.62
CA PRO A 147 3.45 -1.12 -10.20
C PRO A 147 2.97 -2.35 -9.40
N MET A 148 2.18 -3.23 -10.02
CA MET A 148 1.69 -4.48 -9.42
C MET A 148 2.83 -5.41 -8.98
N ALA A 149 3.88 -5.55 -9.79
CA ALA A 149 5.03 -6.40 -9.47
C ALA A 149 5.84 -5.82 -8.31
N SER A 150 5.95 -4.50 -8.26
CA SER A 150 6.57 -3.80 -7.13
C SER A 150 5.80 -4.04 -5.82
N VAL A 151 4.46 -4.01 -5.84
CA VAL A 151 3.65 -4.37 -4.67
C VAL A 151 3.89 -5.80 -4.24
N GLY A 152 3.86 -6.76 -5.18
CA GLY A 152 4.11 -8.17 -4.86
C GLY A 152 5.47 -8.41 -4.22
N TYR A 153 6.52 -7.74 -4.70
CA TYR A 153 7.84 -7.80 -4.07
C TYR A 153 7.84 -7.18 -2.66
N ASN A 154 7.19 -6.04 -2.47
CA ASN A 154 7.15 -5.35 -1.17
C ASN A 154 6.32 -6.10 -0.14
N SER A 155 5.24 -6.77 -0.54
CA SER A 155 4.37 -7.52 0.37
C SER A 155 4.90 -8.89 0.74
N TRP A 156 5.73 -9.51 -0.11
CA TRP A 156 6.28 -10.84 0.15
C TRP A 156 7.01 -10.91 1.49
N ASN A 157 6.55 -11.76 2.42
CA ASN A 157 7.10 -11.85 3.78
C ASN A 157 7.21 -10.49 4.48
N SER A 158 6.19 -9.65 4.40
CA SER A 158 6.16 -8.34 5.03
C SER A 158 5.01 -8.22 6.04
N PRO A 159 5.25 -7.76 7.27
CA PRO A 159 4.18 -7.59 8.27
C PRO A 159 3.23 -6.43 7.91
N LEU A 160 3.62 -5.61 6.93
CA LEU A 160 2.83 -4.48 6.44
C LEU A 160 1.67 -4.92 5.55
N PHE A 161 1.65 -6.15 5.05
CA PHE A 161 0.63 -6.61 4.09
C PHE A 161 0.08 -7.96 4.51
N SER A 162 -1.25 -8.10 4.51
CA SER A 162 -1.85 -9.44 4.45
C SER A 162 -1.93 -9.93 3.00
N ASN A 163 -2.20 -11.22 2.82
CA ASN A 163 -2.53 -11.80 1.52
C ASN A 163 -3.64 -11.03 0.80
N ARG A 164 -4.67 -10.61 1.55
CA ARG A 164 -5.77 -9.83 1.00
C ARG A 164 -5.30 -8.43 0.58
N ASP A 165 -4.56 -7.73 1.44
CA ASP A 165 -4.07 -6.37 1.14
C ASP A 165 -3.14 -6.38 -0.07
N THR A 166 -2.31 -7.41 -0.19
CA THR A 166 -1.46 -7.67 -1.36
C THR A 166 -2.30 -7.77 -2.62
N PHE A 167 -3.27 -8.68 -2.64
CA PHE A 167 -4.10 -8.94 -3.83
C PHE A 167 -4.89 -7.69 -4.25
N VAL A 168 -5.48 -6.99 -3.27
CA VAL A 168 -6.24 -5.76 -3.50
C VAL A 168 -5.35 -4.66 -4.06
N SER A 169 -4.18 -4.43 -3.46
CA SER A 169 -3.25 -3.38 -3.89
C SER A 169 -2.68 -3.67 -5.28
N MET A 170 -2.29 -4.92 -5.54
CA MET A 170 -1.88 -5.40 -6.87
C MET A 170 -2.98 -5.15 -7.91
N GLY A 171 -4.23 -5.50 -7.57
CA GLY A 171 -5.39 -5.31 -8.42
C GLY A 171 -5.65 -3.83 -8.73
N ILE A 172 -5.61 -2.95 -7.73
CA ILE A 172 -5.81 -1.50 -7.91
C ILE A 172 -4.76 -0.94 -8.88
N TYR A 173 -3.48 -1.27 -8.68
CA TYR A 173 -2.42 -0.80 -9.56
C TYR A 173 -2.56 -1.32 -11.00
N LEU A 174 -2.96 -2.60 -11.17
CA LEU A 174 -3.27 -3.15 -12.48
C LEU A 174 -4.44 -2.40 -13.14
N LEU A 175 -5.51 -2.12 -12.41
CA LEU A 175 -6.65 -1.35 -12.92
C LEU A 175 -6.26 0.07 -13.31
N CYS A 176 -5.47 0.75 -12.48
CA CYS A 176 -4.97 2.09 -12.79
C CYS A 176 -4.20 2.08 -14.12
N ASP A 177 -3.30 1.13 -14.33
CA ASP A 177 -2.57 0.99 -15.59
C ASP A 177 -3.54 0.70 -16.77
N LEU A 178 -4.52 -0.21 -16.60
CA LEU A 178 -5.49 -0.54 -17.65
C LEU A 178 -6.39 0.67 -18.01
N ILE A 179 -6.86 1.42 -17.02
CA ILE A 179 -7.74 2.58 -17.23
C ILE A 179 -6.94 3.73 -17.85
N LEU A 180 -5.79 4.08 -17.26
CA LEU A 180 -4.98 5.22 -17.71
C LEU A 180 -4.32 4.92 -19.05
N ALA A 181 -3.50 3.88 -19.13
CA ALA A 181 -2.75 3.57 -20.34
C ALA A 181 -3.64 2.95 -21.44
N GLY A 182 -4.56 2.07 -21.07
CA GLY A 182 -5.53 1.50 -22.02
C GLY A 182 -6.49 2.57 -22.55
N GLY A 183 -6.97 3.47 -21.69
CA GLY A 183 -7.79 4.62 -22.10
C GLY A 183 -7.03 5.58 -23.02
N ALA A 184 -5.79 5.95 -22.65
CA ALA A 184 -4.93 6.78 -23.49
C ALA A 184 -4.60 6.12 -24.83
N TYR A 185 -4.35 4.81 -24.84
CA TYR A 185 -4.10 4.04 -26.06
C TYR A 185 -5.33 4.04 -26.97
N MET A 186 -6.53 3.81 -26.42
CA MET A 186 -7.78 3.87 -27.17
C MET A 186 -8.02 5.27 -27.76
N TYR A 187 -7.76 6.32 -26.98
CA TYR A 187 -7.85 7.69 -27.46
C TYR A 187 -6.87 7.97 -28.62
N ALA A 188 -5.61 7.55 -28.46
CA ALA A 188 -4.60 7.71 -29.50
C ALA A 188 -4.96 6.92 -30.76
N GLN A 189 -5.49 5.70 -30.61
CA GLN A 189 -5.95 4.87 -31.71
C GLN A 189 -7.12 5.49 -32.49
N ASP A 190 -8.11 6.06 -31.79
CA ASP A 190 -9.27 6.70 -32.44
C ASP A 190 -8.88 7.96 -33.24
N LYS A 191 -7.74 8.57 -32.89
CA LYS A 191 -7.15 9.74 -33.57
C LYS A 191 -6.17 9.38 -34.69
N LEU A 192 -5.89 8.09 -34.94
CA LEU A 192 -5.08 7.69 -36.09
C LEU A 192 -5.81 8.04 -37.40
N PRO A 193 -5.10 8.52 -38.43
CA PRO A 193 -5.70 8.87 -39.71
C PRO A 193 -6.35 7.62 -40.32
N LYS A 194 -7.65 7.65 -40.56
CA LYS A 194 -8.38 6.51 -41.15
C LYS A 194 -8.17 6.50 -42.67
N LYS A 195 -7.88 5.34 -43.24
CA LYS A 195 -7.79 5.17 -44.70
C LYS A 195 -9.15 5.40 -45.36
N ASN A 196 -9.17 6.18 -46.43
CA ASN A 196 -10.34 6.30 -47.29
C ASN A 196 -10.36 5.18 -48.35
N ILE A 197 -11.51 5.02 -49.04
CA ILE A 197 -11.70 3.96 -50.05
C ILE A 197 -10.66 4.06 -51.18
N TRP A 198 -10.28 5.28 -51.56
CA TRP A 198 -9.26 5.56 -52.57
C TRP A 198 -7.84 5.14 -52.14
N ASP A 199 -7.51 5.30 -50.86
CA ASP A 199 -6.23 4.84 -50.29
C ASP A 199 -6.10 3.32 -50.29
N ASN A 200 -7.22 2.62 -50.10
CA ASN A 200 -7.27 1.16 -50.24
C ASN A 200 -7.12 0.70 -51.69
N MET A 201 -7.70 1.41 -52.66
CA MET A 201 -7.50 1.12 -54.09
C MET A 201 -6.06 1.36 -54.55
N LEU A 202 -5.39 2.38 -54.00
CA LEU A 202 -4.00 2.72 -54.33
C LEU A 202 -2.96 1.93 -53.53
N ASN A 203 -3.39 1.00 -52.68
CA ASN A 203 -2.53 0.17 -51.84
C ASN A 203 -1.52 1.00 -51.00
N THR A 204 -1.90 2.22 -50.61
CA THR A 204 -1.05 3.10 -49.80
C THR A 204 -0.82 2.46 -48.43
N LYS A 205 0.30 2.76 -47.74
CA LYS A 205 0.55 2.20 -46.39
C LYS A 205 -0.60 2.58 -45.44
N GLY A 206 -0.99 1.63 -44.57
CA GLY A 206 -2.04 1.80 -43.55
C GLY A 206 -1.81 2.99 -42.62
N PRO A 207 -2.81 3.36 -41.81
CA PRO A 207 -2.57 4.20 -40.64
C PRO A 207 -1.43 3.57 -39.84
N GLY A 208 -0.40 4.35 -39.50
CA GLY A 208 0.71 3.88 -38.68
C GLY A 208 0.26 3.31 -37.33
N ASN A 209 1.18 2.70 -36.60
CA ASN A 209 0.85 2.16 -35.28
C ASN A 209 0.60 3.31 -34.27
N VAL A 210 -0.13 3.06 -33.19
CA VAL A 210 -0.36 4.05 -32.12
C VAL A 210 0.96 4.61 -31.59
N TRP A 211 1.97 3.76 -31.49
CA TRP A 211 3.33 4.10 -31.04
C TRP A 211 4.09 5.04 -31.97
N GLU A 212 3.68 5.15 -33.23
CA GLU A 212 4.27 6.05 -34.23
C GLU A 212 3.49 7.37 -34.32
N SER A 213 2.36 7.49 -33.61
CA SER A 213 1.52 8.68 -33.61
C SER A 213 2.03 9.74 -32.61
N PRO A 214 1.80 11.04 -32.87
CA PRO A 214 2.10 12.10 -31.89
C PRO A 214 1.41 11.90 -30.53
N ASN A 215 0.29 11.17 -30.52
CA ASN A 215 -0.49 10.88 -29.32
C ASN A 215 0.09 9.73 -28.47
N ALA A 216 1.13 9.03 -28.95
CA ALA A 216 1.83 7.99 -28.19
C ALA A 216 2.38 8.52 -26.86
N VAL A 217 2.81 9.78 -26.82
CA VAL A 217 3.31 10.46 -25.61
C VAL A 217 2.26 10.43 -24.49
N GLY A 218 0.97 10.54 -24.84
CA GLY A 218 -0.12 10.46 -23.87
C GLY A 218 -0.21 9.10 -23.17
N VAL A 219 0.13 8.01 -23.87
CA VAL A 219 0.16 6.66 -23.28
C VAL A 219 1.32 6.53 -22.28
N PHE A 220 2.50 7.04 -22.63
CA PHE A 220 3.65 7.06 -21.71
C PHE A 220 3.42 7.97 -20.51
N ALA A 221 2.81 9.13 -20.70
CA ALA A 221 2.44 10.03 -19.60
C ALA A 221 1.42 9.37 -18.65
N ALA A 222 0.42 8.67 -19.20
CA ALA A 222 -0.56 7.93 -18.42
C ALA A 222 0.08 6.83 -17.56
N LEU A 223 1.03 6.08 -18.13
CA LEU A 223 1.82 5.08 -17.38
C LEU A 223 2.71 5.73 -16.31
N ALA A 224 3.30 6.91 -16.59
CA ALA A 224 4.19 7.59 -15.66
C ALA A 224 3.48 7.99 -14.36
N VAL A 225 2.18 8.32 -14.40
CA VAL A 225 1.41 8.70 -13.21
C VAL A 225 1.35 7.57 -12.19
N SER A 226 0.96 6.36 -12.60
CA SER A 226 0.87 5.21 -11.68
C SER A 226 2.25 4.83 -11.12
N ARG A 227 3.30 4.94 -11.94
CA ARG A 227 4.69 4.68 -11.55
C ARG A 227 5.22 5.70 -10.56
N ALA A 228 4.88 6.99 -10.72
CA ALA A 228 5.27 8.04 -9.80
C ALA A 228 4.62 7.85 -8.42
N VAL A 229 3.31 7.58 -8.38
CA VAL A 229 2.60 7.29 -7.12
C VAL A 229 3.21 6.08 -6.43
N ARG A 230 3.41 4.99 -7.17
CA ARG A 230 4.02 3.77 -6.63
C ARG A 230 5.45 3.98 -6.16
N ALA A 231 6.21 4.88 -6.77
CA ALA A 231 7.59 5.13 -6.37
C ALA A 231 7.68 5.66 -4.93
N PHE A 232 6.76 6.54 -4.53
CA PHE A 232 6.65 7.02 -3.15
C PHE A 232 6.22 5.91 -2.19
N ASP A 233 5.17 5.16 -2.55
CA ASP A 233 4.73 4.02 -1.73
C ASP A 233 5.82 2.96 -1.56
N ALA A 234 6.57 2.67 -2.63
CA ALA A 234 7.64 1.69 -2.62
C ALA A 234 8.77 2.11 -1.68
N TRP A 235 9.05 3.41 -1.60
CA TRP A 235 10.03 3.97 -0.69
C TRP A 235 9.57 3.79 0.77
N GLU A 236 8.35 4.19 1.08
CA GLU A 236 7.79 4.07 2.43
C GLU A 236 7.70 2.61 2.88
N ASP A 237 7.19 1.71 2.03
CA ASP A 237 7.08 0.29 2.31
C ASP A 237 8.45 -0.37 2.58
N THR A 238 9.46 -0.04 1.76
CA THR A 238 10.82 -0.59 1.94
C THR A 238 11.51 0.00 3.17
N ALA A 239 11.32 1.29 3.45
CA ALA A 239 11.85 1.94 4.63
C ALA A 239 11.26 1.36 5.91
N ALA A 240 9.93 1.26 6.00
CA ALA A 240 9.24 0.68 7.15
C ALA A 240 9.63 -0.77 7.38
N HIS A 241 9.65 -1.59 6.31
CA HIS A 241 10.03 -3.00 6.40
C HIS A 241 11.46 -3.18 6.91
N ASN A 242 12.43 -2.48 6.31
CA ASN A 242 13.84 -2.62 6.68
C ASN A 242 14.11 -2.07 8.07
N LYS A 243 13.44 -0.98 8.45
CA LYS A 243 13.53 -0.45 9.82
C LYS A 243 13.07 -1.50 10.83
N THR A 244 11.97 -2.20 10.55
CA THR A 244 11.50 -3.29 11.41
C THR A 244 12.46 -4.48 11.42
N ALA A 245 13.06 -4.82 10.27
CA ALA A 245 14.03 -5.91 10.16
C ALA A 245 15.29 -5.68 11.01
N GLN A 246 15.72 -4.42 11.20
CA GLN A 246 16.90 -4.07 12.03
C GLN A 246 16.75 -4.49 13.49
N PHE A 247 15.53 -4.60 14.00
CA PHE A 247 15.26 -4.95 15.40
C PHE A 247 15.13 -6.46 15.64
N GLY A 248 15.22 -7.27 14.58
CA GLY A 248 15.30 -8.73 14.69
C GLY A 248 14.01 -9.42 15.15
N TRP A 249 12.86 -8.74 15.10
CA TRP A 249 11.58 -9.37 15.42
C TRP A 249 11.13 -10.35 14.35
N SER A 250 10.35 -11.32 14.79
CA SER A 250 9.74 -12.34 13.94
C SER A 250 8.26 -12.05 13.79
N PHE A 251 7.76 -12.16 12.56
CA PHE A 251 6.36 -11.85 12.23
C PHE A 251 5.69 -13.01 11.53
N LYS A 252 4.37 -13.08 11.69
CA LYS A 252 3.52 -13.93 10.87
C LYS A 252 2.95 -13.09 9.71
N PHE A 253 2.94 -13.66 8.51
CA PHE A 253 2.49 -12.99 7.29
C PHE A 253 1.08 -13.43 6.88
#